data_AF-A0A1S2YD98-F1
#
_entry.id   AF-A0A1S2YD98-F1
#
_cell.length_a   1.000
_cell.length_b   1.000
_cell.length_c   1.000
_cell.angle_alpha   90.00
_cell.angle_beta   90.00
_cell.angle_gamma   90.00
#
_symmetry.space_group_name_H-M   'P 1'
#
loop_
_entity.id
_entity.type
_entity.pdbx_description
1 polymer ?
#
loop_
_entity_poly.entity_id
_entity_poly.type
_entity_poly.pdbx_seq_one_letter_code
_entity_poly.pdbx_strand_id
1 'polypeptide(L)'
;MDEHKRSKVELFFFATLLLWLSSISFQILLTHRTELLYVISGSIFYQTSNSLFRFFFSNSTLTDPLFVNTSVSLIHSIVTSASVIFILSKQWLSNGSSGMFDHSQLVEGTWPWAFEALCFSCGYFAYDQWDMLHYRLYNGLIPSILVHHLVLLICFTLALYRNVTINYLILTLICELHSIFLHVRKLRRMAGIRNARSVIVKLEWFLNWVTFFVARCASHVLITVKLIRDAHKFEKGVELPLALFGMAGMNFLNIGLGIDLLKAFKREWKPQQANYHQHHE
;
A
#
# COMPACT_ATOMS: atom_id res chain seq x y z
N MET A 1 6.83 -22.57 10.40
CA MET A 1 8.14 -21.88 10.36
C MET A 1 8.75 -21.99 11.74
N ASP A 2 9.95 -22.52 11.85
CA ASP A 2 10.64 -22.68 13.14
C ASP A 2 10.80 -21.33 13.83
N GLU A 3 10.66 -21.30 15.16
CA GLU A 3 10.72 -20.07 15.96
C GLU A 3 12.02 -19.29 15.76
N HIS A 4 13.14 -20.00 15.60
CA HIS A 4 14.43 -19.42 15.27
C HIS A 4 14.45 -18.71 13.90
N LYS A 5 13.83 -19.29 12.87
CA LYS A 5 13.74 -18.66 11.54
C LYS A 5 12.81 -17.44 11.59
N ARG A 6 11.74 -17.51 12.38
CA ARG A 6 10.82 -16.37 12.61
C ARG A 6 11.52 -15.20 13.28
N SER A 7 12.31 -15.46 14.33
CA SER A 7 13.10 -14.44 15.03
C SER A 7 14.06 -13.69 14.10
N LYS A 8 14.70 -14.39 13.15
CA LYS A 8 15.58 -13.75 12.15
C LYS A 8 14.83 -12.78 11.22
N VAL A 9 13.62 -13.14 10.80
CA VAL A 9 12.77 -12.29 9.96
C VAL A 9 12.35 -11.03 10.72
N GLU A 10 11.90 -11.18 11.97
CA GLU A 10 11.54 -10.05 12.85
C GLU A 10 12.72 -9.10 13.01
N LEU A 11 13.90 -9.65 13.34
CA LEU A 11 15.12 -8.86 13.53
C LEU A 11 15.50 -8.08 12.26
N PHE A 12 15.43 -8.70 11.09
CA PHE A 12 15.75 -8.02 9.82
C PHE A 12 14.83 -6.83 9.54
N PHE A 13 13.51 -7.03 9.57
CA PHE A 13 12.56 -5.96 9.28
C PHE A 13 12.52 -4.89 10.37
N PHE A 14 12.77 -5.26 11.62
CA PHE A 14 12.90 -4.29 12.71
C PHE A 14 14.18 -3.46 12.57
N ALA A 15 15.33 -4.08 12.30
CA ALA A 15 16.59 -3.38 12.12
C ALA A 15 16.55 -2.41 10.93
N THR A 16 15.99 -2.84 9.80
CA THR A 16 15.81 -1.95 8.63
C THR A 16 14.88 -0.78 8.92
N LEU A 17 13.80 -0.98 9.69
CA LEU A 17 12.91 0.10 10.12
C LEU A 17 13.62 1.09 11.05
N LEU A 18 14.44 0.62 12.00
CA LEU A 18 15.23 1.49 12.88
C LEU A 18 16.29 2.30 12.11
N LEU A 19 16.97 1.68 11.15
CA LEU A 19 17.92 2.37 10.27
C LEU A 19 17.21 3.45 9.44
N TRP A 20 16.03 3.12 8.90
CA TRP A 20 15.20 4.07 8.16
C TRP A 20 14.75 5.24 9.04
N LEU A 21 14.25 4.99 10.25
CA LEU A 21 13.86 6.02 11.22
C LEU A 21 15.04 6.93 11.59
N SER A 22 16.22 6.34 11.79
CA SER A 22 17.45 7.07 12.08
C SER A 22 17.84 7.99 10.91
N SER A 23 17.69 7.50 9.67
CA SER A 23 17.96 8.29 8.47
C SER A 23 17.01 9.50 8.34
N ILE A 24 15.71 9.30 8.53
CA ILE A 24 14.71 10.39 8.48
C ILE A 24 14.98 11.40 9.59
N SER A 25 15.25 10.93 10.81
CA SER A 25 15.56 11.79 11.96
C SER A 25 16.82 12.61 11.72
N PHE A 26 17.86 12.02 11.12
CA PHE A 26 19.07 12.73 10.71
C PHE A 26 18.73 13.87 9.73
N GLN A 27 17.92 13.61 8.72
CA GLN A 27 17.55 14.64 7.73
C GLN A 27 16.75 15.80 8.37
N ILE A 28 15.82 15.48 9.26
CA ILE A 28 15.02 16.51 9.95
C ILE A 28 15.88 17.33 10.92
N LEU A 29 16.65 16.67 11.79
CA LEU A 29 17.33 17.32 12.91
C LEU A 29 18.65 17.98 12.51
N LEU A 30 19.44 17.33 11.64
CA LEU A 30 20.80 17.77 11.32
C LEU A 30 20.90 18.47 9.97
N THR A 31 19.99 18.20 9.04
CA THR A 31 19.94 18.91 7.74
C THR A 31 18.76 19.89 7.63
N HIS A 32 17.97 20.05 8.71
CA HIS A 32 16.86 21.00 8.81
C HIS A 32 15.77 20.86 7.72
N ARG A 33 15.57 19.64 7.21
CA ARG A 33 14.54 19.28 6.21
C ARG A 33 13.15 19.18 6.86
N THR A 34 12.57 20.32 7.26
CA THR A 34 11.32 20.37 8.04
C THR A 34 10.11 19.86 7.27
N GLU A 35 10.14 19.87 5.93
CA GLU A 35 9.10 19.30 5.09
C GLU A 35 8.94 17.77 5.28
N LEU A 36 9.96 17.08 5.79
CA LEU A 36 9.86 15.65 6.13
C LEU A 36 9.03 15.41 7.40
N LEU A 37 8.63 16.44 8.14
CA LEU A 37 7.74 16.30 9.30
C LEU A 37 6.38 15.70 8.92
N TYR A 38 5.93 15.85 7.66
CA TYR A 38 4.73 15.18 7.18
C TYR A 38 4.80 13.64 7.28
N VAL A 39 6.01 13.05 7.22
CA VAL A 39 6.22 11.61 7.49
C VAL A 39 5.87 11.29 8.94
N ILE A 40 6.35 12.10 9.89
CA ILE A 40 6.06 11.93 11.31
C ILE A 40 4.57 12.15 11.58
N SER A 41 3.96 13.17 10.98
CA SER A 41 2.52 13.43 11.08
C SER A 41 1.70 12.24 10.58
N GLY A 42 2.09 11.62 9.46
CA GLY A 42 1.48 10.39 8.96
C GLY A 42 1.55 9.26 9.98
N SER A 43 2.75 8.94 10.49
CA SER A 43 2.94 7.89 11.49
C SER A 43 2.09 8.11 12.75
N ILE A 44 2.05 9.35 13.26
CA ILE A 44 1.23 9.71 14.42
C ILE A 44 -0.26 9.53 14.12
N PHE A 45 -0.74 10.01 12.98
CA PHE A 45 -2.15 9.91 12.59
C PHE A 45 -2.64 8.45 12.57
N TYR A 46 -1.87 7.53 11.98
CA TYR A 46 -2.26 6.12 11.90
C TYR A 46 -2.08 5.39 13.24
N GLN A 47 -1.06 5.75 14.04
CA GLN A 47 -0.93 5.24 15.41
C GLN A 47 -2.11 5.68 16.28
N THR A 48 -2.53 6.95 16.19
CA THR A 48 -3.71 7.45 16.87
C THR A 48 -4.97 6.73 16.39
N SER A 49 -5.11 6.50 15.09
CA SER A 49 -6.23 5.73 14.52
C SER A 49 -6.31 4.31 15.10
N ASN A 50 -5.17 3.61 15.20
CA ASN A 50 -5.08 2.29 15.83
C ASN A 50 -5.53 2.32 17.30
N SER A 51 -4.99 3.27 18.08
CA SER A 51 -5.35 3.45 19.48
C SER A 51 -6.85 3.73 19.65
N LEU A 52 -7.44 4.56 18.78
CA LEU A 52 -8.88 4.83 18.78
C LEU A 52 -9.70 3.57 18.48
N PHE A 53 -9.33 2.78 17.47
CA PHE A 53 -10.00 1.51 17.20
C PHE A 53 -9.95 0.58 18.41
N ARG A 54 -8.77 0.41 19.03
CA ARG A 54 -8.63 -0.44 20.23
C ARG A 54 -9.46 0.07 21.40
N PHE A 55 -9.53 1.38 21.58
CA PHE A 55 -10.35 2.01 22.62
C PHE A 55 -11.85 1.75 22.40
N PHE A 56 -12.37 2.12 21.23
CA PHE A 56 -13.81 1.99 20.92
C PHE A 56 -14.30 0.54 20.89
N PHE A 57 -13.44 -0.39 20.46
CA PHE A 57 -13.79 -1.81 20.37
C PHE A 57 -13.30 -2.64 21.55
N SER A 58 -12.77 -2.04 22.62
CA SER A 58 -12.14 -2.74 23.75
C SER A 58 -12.98 -3.87 24.36
N ASN A 59 -14.30 -3.72 24.38
CA ASN A 59 -15.25 -4.71 24.92
C ASN A 59 -15.82 -5.68 23.88
N SER A 60 -15.32 -5.64 22.64
CA SER A 60 -15.81 -6.46 21.52
C SER A 60 -14.78 -7.53 21.12
N THR A 61 -15.24 -8.61 20.48
CA THR A 61 -14.38 -9.58 19.80
C THR A 61 -13.60 -8.98 18.61
N LEU A 62 -13.84 -7.70 18.29
CA LEU A 62 -13.18 -6.91 17.24
C LEU A 62 -11.86 -6.27 17.70
N THR A 63 -11.38 -6.55 18.91
CA THR A 63 -10.04 -6.14 19.39
C THR A 63 -8.89 -6.96 18.78
N ASP A 64 -9.20 -7.98 17.98
CA ASP A 64 -8.22 -8.79 17.26
C ASP A 64 -7.20 -7.88 16.53
N PRO A 65 -5.89 -8.01 16.81
CA PRO A 65 -4.88 -7.13 16.22
C PRO A 65 -4.92 -7.08 14.69
N LEU A 66 -5.26 -8.20 14.03
CA LEU A 66 -5.41 -8.22 12.57
C LEU A 66 -6.62 -7.39 12.11
N PHE A 67 -7.71 -7.35 12.88
CA PHE A 67 -8.89 -6.56 12.56
C PHE A 67 -8.57 -5.06 12.65
N VAL A 68 -7.92 -4.65 13.74
CA VAL A 68 -7.49 -3.26 13.94
C VAL A 68 -6.52 -2.83 12.84
N ASN A 69 -5.48 -3.62 12.58
CA ASN A 69 -4.50 -3.36 11.52
C ASN A 69 -5.18 -3.22 10.14
N THR A 70 -6.11 -4.12 9.81
CA THR A 70 -6.86 -4.06 8.54
C THR A 70 -7.76 -2.82 8.48
N SER A 71 -8.30 -2.36 9.61
CA SER A 71 -9.14 -1.17 9.68
C SER A 71 -8.32 0.11 9.48
N VAL A 72 -7.14 0.19 10.09
CA VAL A 72 -6.21 1.31 9.87
C VAL A 72 -5.68 1.32 8.44
N SER A 73 -5.40 0.14 7.87
CA SER A 73 -5.04 0.01 6.46
C SER A 73 -6.16 0.47 5.52
N LEU A 74 -7.43 0.22 5.85
CA LEU A 74 -8.56 0.76 5.10
C LEU A 74 -8.59 2.30 5.13
N ILE A 75 -8.34 2.91 6.30
CA ILE A 75 -8.24 4.38 6.41
C ILE A 75 -7.12 4.89 5.50
N HIS A 76 -5.96 4.23 5.51
CA HIS A 76 -4.85 4.59 4.63
C HIS A 76 -5.26 4.55 3.17
N SER A 77 -5.81 3.44 2.70
CA SER A 77 -6.21 3.31 1.30
C SER A 77 -7.24 4.37 0.89
N ILE A 78 -8.16 4.75 1.78
CA ILE A 78 -9.14 5.83 1.53
C ILE A 78 -8.43 7.19 1.42
N VAL A 79 -7.61 7.55 2.41
CA VAL A 79 -6.91 8.86 2.47
C VAL A 79 -5.96 9.00 1.27
N THR A 80 -5.18 7.97 0.99
CA THR A 80 -4.23 7.97 -0.13
C THR A 80 -4.95 8.03 -1.46
N SER A 81 -6.01 7.23 -1.66
CA SER A 81 -6.81 7.29 -2.89
C SER A 81 -7.45 8.65 -3.11
N ALA A 82 -8.01 9.27 -2.07
CA ALA A 82 -8.57 10.60 -2.13
C ALA A 82 -7.50 11.64 -2.50
N SER A 83 -6.30 11.54 -1.90
CA SER A 83 -5.17 12.41 -2.21
C SER A 83 -4.70 12.27 -3.66
N VAL A 84 -4.55 11.03 -4.15
CA VAL A 84 -4.16 10.76 -5.55
C VAL A 84 -5.20 11.32 -6.51
N ILE A 85 -6.49 11.04 -6.30
CA ILE A 85 -7.58 11.57 -7.14
C ILE A 85 -7.56 13.09 -7.15
N PHE A 86 -7.40 13.72 -5.98
CA PHE A 86 -7.34 15.17 -5.86
C PHE A 86 -6.15 15.77 -6.63
N ILE A 87 -4.95 15.21 -6.47
CA ILE A 87 -3.74 15.66 -7.17
C ILE A 87 -3.93 15.53 -8.68
N LEU A 88 -4.38 14.37 -9.16
CA LEU A 88 -4.59 14.12 -10.59
C LEU A 88 -5.68 15.02 -11.17
N SER A 89 -6.78 15.22 -10.45
CA SER A 89 -7.87 16.10 -10.88
C SER A 89 -7.38 17.55 -10.97
N LYS A 90 -6.63 18.02 -9.98
CA LYS A 90 -6.07 19.38 -9.98
C LYS A 90 -5.10 19.57 -11.14
N GLN A 91 -4.21 18.61 -11.37
CA GLN A 91 -3.24 18.67 -12.45
C GLN A 91 -3.92 18.67 -13.82
N TRP A 92 -4.93 17.82 -14.00
CA TRP A 92 -5.73 17.75 -15.22
C TRP A 92 -6.51 19.05 -15.49
N LEU A 93 -7.12 19.63 -14.45
CA LEU A 93 -7.89 20.87 -14.59
C LEU A 93 -6.99 22.09 -14.87
N SER A 94 -5.80 22.15 -14.29
CA SER A 94 -4.89 23.28 -14.45
C SER A 94 -4.17 23.28 -15.79
N ASN A 95 -3.71 22.11 -16.25
CA ASN A 95 -2.77 22.01 -17.37
C ASN A 95 -3.31 21.18 -18.54
N GLY A 96 -4.54 20.69 -18.44
CA GLY A 96 -5.10 19.73 -19.38
C GLY A 96 -4.44 18.35 -19.26
N SER A 97 -4.74 17.48 -20.23
CA SER A 97 -4.14 16.14 -20.34
C SER A 97 -2.79 16.14 -21.04
N SER A 98 -2.56 17.15 -21.89
CA SER A 98 -1.34 17.31 -22.67
C SER A 98 -0.17 17.66 -21.76
N GLY A 99 0.87 16.82 -21.79
CA GLY A 99 2.11 17.07 -21.08
C GLY A 99 2.13 16.68 -19.59
N MET A 100 0.98 16.29 -19.00
CA MET A 100 0.96 15.78 -17.61
C MET A 100 1.90 14.58 -17.43
N PHE A 101 2.02 13.74 -18.46
CA PHE A 101 2.88 12.56 -18.45
C PHE A 101 4.25 12.79 -19.09
N ASP A 102 4.67 14.02 -19.31
CA ASP A 102 6.01 14.30 -19.87
C ASP A 102 7.11 13.94 -18.88
N HIS A 103 8.30 13.62 -19.42
CA HIS A 103 9.44 13.19 -18.61
C HIS A 103 9.80 14.20 -17.52
N SER A 104 9.97 15.46 -17.89
CA SER A 104 10.31 16.54 -16.95
C SER A 104 9.24 16.71 -15.87
N GLN A 105 7.96 16.57 -16.22
CA GLN A 105 6.88 16.62 -15.24
C GLN A 105 6.90 15.43 -14.28
N LEU A 106 7.21 14.22 -14.74
CA LEU A 106 7.16 13.01 -13.92
C LEU A 106 8.43 12.76 -13.09
N VAL A 107 9.59 13.19 -13.58
CA VAL A 107 10.91 12.94 -12.95
C VAL A 107 11.40 14.16 -12.17
N GLU A 108 11.39 15.34 -12.78
CA GLU A 108 12.00 16.54 -12.19
C GLU A 108 10.95 17.38 -11.43
N GLY A 109 9.70 17.34 -11.89
CA GLY A 109 8.60 18.07 -11.30
C GLY A 109 7.98 17.37 -10.09
N THR A 110 7.33 18.18 -9.26
CA THR A 110 6.50 17.73 -8.14
C THR A 110 5.14 18.41 -8.26
N TRP A 111 4.07 17.63 -8.45
CA TRP A 111 2.73 18.18 -8.53
C TRP A 111 2.33 18.75 -7.16
N PRO A 112 1.45 19.78 -7.13
CA PRO A 112 0.98 20.32 -5.86
C PRO A 112 0.37 19.22 -5.00
N TRP A 113 0.75 19.16 -3.72
CA TRP A 113 0.35 18.14 -2.73
C TRP A 113 0.96 16.74 -2.91
N ALA A 114 1.73 16.50 -3.97
CA ALA A 114 2.35 15.19 -4.22
C ALA A 114 3.42 14.86 -3.17
N PHE A 115 4.24 15.84 -2.78
CA PHE A 115 5.28 15.64 -1.77
C PHE A 115 4.66 15.26 -0.41
N GLU A 116 3.67 16.03 0.03
CA GLU A 116 3.00 15.83 1.31
C GLU A 116 2.22 14.51 1.35
N ALA A 117 1.51 14.17 0.28
CA ALA A 117 0.79 12.90 0.17
C ALA A 117 1.75 11.69 0.19
N LEU A 118 2.91 11.81 -0.46
CA LEU A 118 3.94 10.77 -0.46
C LEU A 118 4.59 10.64 0.93
N CYS A 119 4.93 11.75 1.58
CA CYS A 119 5.42 11.77 2.96
C CYS A 119 4.42 11.11 3.92
N PHE A 120 3.15 11.50 3.85
CA PHE A 120 2.09 11.00 4.72
C PHE A 120 1.88 9.49 4.53
N SER A 121 1.92 9.01 3.28
CA SER A 121 1.91 7.57 2.97
C SER A 121 3.16 6.85 3.47
N CYS A 122 4.34 7.48 3.37
CA CYS A 122 5.58 6.92 3.89
C CYS A 122 5.50 6.68 5.41
N GLY A 123 4.92 7.65 6.15
CA GLY A 123 4.63 7.51 7.58
C GLY A 123 3.70 6.33 7.89
N TYR A 124 2.65 6.13 7.09
CA TYR A 124 1.79 4.94 7.21
C TYR A 124 2.58 3.64 7.06
N PHE A 125 3.38 3.49 5.99
CA PHE A 125 4.09 2.22 5.73
C PHE A 125 5.06 1.87 6.86
N ALA A 126 5.71 2.88 7.46
CA ALA A 126 6.57 2.71 8.62
C ALA A 126 5.79 2.29 9.87
N TYR A 127 4.69 2.99 10.17
CA TYR A 127 3.79 2.64 11.27
C TYR A 127 3.23 1.22 11.11
N ASP A 128 2.73 0.86 9.93
CA ASP A 128 2.07 -0.42 9.70
C ASP A 128 3.08 -1.58 9.72
N GLN A 129 4.31 -1.35 9.24
CA GLN A 129 5.40 -2.32 9.41
C GLN A 129 5.71 -2.55 10.90
N TRP A 130 5.76 -1.49 11.71
CA TRP A 130 5.91 -1.63 13.17
C TRP A 130 4.76 -2.41 13.80
N ASP A 131 3.51 -2.07 13.49
CA ASP A 131 2.31 -2.74 14.01
C ASP A 131 2.28 -4.23 13.62
N MET A 132 2.61 -4.56 12.37
CA MET A 132 2.72 -5.94 11.89
C MET A 132 3.83 -6.73 12.61
N LEU A 133 4.98 -6.10 12.90
CA LEU A 133 6.06 -6.76 13.63
C LEU A 133 5.68 -6.97 15.10
N HIS A 134 5.10 -5.95 15.74
CA HIS A 134 4.70 -5.99 17.14
C HIS A 134 3.63 -7.05 17.41
N TYR A 135 2.62 -7.15 16.54
CA TYR A 135 1.53 -8.11 16.66
C TYR A 135 1.72 -9.38 15.83
N ARG A 136 2.88 -9.55 15.18
CA ARG A 136 3.23 -10.71 14.36
C ARG A 136 2.22 -11.04 13.25
N LEU A 137 1.74 -10.01 12.56
CA LEU A 137 0.69 -10.09 11.53
C LEU A 137 1.22 -10.49 10.13
N TYR A 138 2.24 -11.34 10.07
CA TYR A 138 2.91 -11.73 8.85
C TYR A 138 3.16 -13.26 8.82
N ASN A 139 3.31 -13.83 7.62
CA ASN A 139 3.48 -15.26 7.43
C ASN A 139 4.56 -15.60 6.40
N GLY A 140 5.28 -16.69 6.64
CA GLY A 140 6.34 -17.19 5.75
C GLY A 140 7.74 -16.66 6.07
N LEU A 141 8.75 -17.21 5.38
CA LEU A 141 10.15 -16.79 5.49
C LEU A 141 10.41 -15.47 4.77
N ILE A 142 9.68 -15.23 3.68
CA ILE A 142 9.71 -14.00 2.89
C ILE A 142 8.27 -13.47 2.92
N PRO A 143 7.89 -12.74 3.98
CA PRO A 143 6.55 -12.21 4.11
C PRO A 143 6.34 -11.14 3.04
N SER A 144 5.51 -11.43 2.05
CA SER A 144 5.28 -10.56 0.89
C SER A 144 4.85 -9.14 1.30
N ILE A 145 4.05 -9.02 2.36
CA ILE A 145 3.59 -7.75 2.90
C ILE A 145 4.74 -6.93 3.54
N LEU A 146 5.64 -7.57 4.29
CA LEU A 146 6.79 -6.85 4.87
C LEU A 146 7.82 -6.47 3.80
N VAL A 147 8.03 -7.32 2.81
CA VAL A 147 8.88 -6.99 1.64
C VAL A 147 8.28 -5.81 0.86
N HIS A 148 6.97 -5.80 0.67
CA HIS A 148 6.25 -4.70 0.03
C HIS A 148 6.51 -3.37 0.75
N HIS A 149 6.37 -3.34 2.07
CA HIS A 149 6.61 -2.13 2.88
C HIS A 149 8.06 -1.68 2.79
N LEU A 150 9.01 -2.61 2.87
CA LEU A 150 10.44 -2.29 2.72
C LEU A 150 10.75 -1.66 1.36
N VAL A 151 10.24 -2.22 0.26
CA VAL A 151 10.44 -1.67 -1.09
C VAL A 151 9.85 -0.26 -1.19
N LEU A 152 8.64 -0.05 -0.67
CA LEU A 152 7.99 1.27 -0.69
C LEU A 152 8.75 2.29 0.16
N LEU A 153 9.18 1.94 1.37
CA LEU A 153 9.97 2.82 2.24
C LEU A 153 11.27 3.24 1.57
N ILE A 154 11.99 2.33 0.93
CA ILE A 154 13.22 2.64 0.20
C ILE A 154 12.95 3.58 -0.98
N CYS A 155 11.96 3.24 -1.82
CA CYS A 155 11.65 4.02 -3.03
C CYS A 155 11.12 5.41 -2.68
N PHE A 156 10.20 5.50 -1.73
CA PHE A 156 9.58 6.77 -1.32
C PHE A 156 10.60 7.68 -0.68
N THR A 157 11.39 7.17 0.27
CA THR A 157 12.38 7.98 0.95
C THR A 157 13.48 8.47 0.03
N LEU A 158 13.95 7.65 -0.93
CA LEU A 158 14.94 8.15 -1.90
C LEU A 158 14.36 9.27 -2.76
N ALA A 159 13.13 9.10 -3.26
CA ALA A 159 12.44 10.13 -4.05
C ALA A 159 12.24 11.42 -3.24
N LEU A 160 11.87 11.31 -1.97
CA LEU A 160 11.73 12.47 -1.06
C LEU A 160 13.08 13.13 -0.80
N TYR A 161 14.15 12.36 -0.56
CA TYR A 161 15.49 12.91 -0.31
C TYR A 161 16.07 13.66 -1.50
N ARG A 162 15.83 13.14 -2.71
CA ARG A 162 16.33 13.72 -3.95
C ARG A 162 15.36 14.70 -4.61
N ASN A 163 14.11 14.73 -4.17
CA ASN A 163 13.01 15.47 -4.80
C ASN A 163 12.86 15.14 -6.30
N VAL A 164 12.92 13.85 -6.63
CA VAL A 164 12.81 13.33 -8.00
C VAL A 164 11.85 12.16 -8.03
N THR A 165 11.18 11.94 -9.17
CA THR A 165 10.26 10.82 -9.43
C THR A 165 9.04 10.74 -8.50
N ILE A 166 8.77 11.79 -7.71
CA ILE A 166 7.64 11.84 -6.77
C ILE A 166 6.31 11.62 -7.50
N ASN A 167 6.15 12.26 -8.67
CA ASN A 167 4.93 12.13 -9.47
C ASN A 167 4.74 10.70 -10.01
N TYR A 168 5.81 9.98 -10.37
CA TYR A 168 5.72 8.55 -10.67
C TYR A 168 5.21 7.76 -9.47
N LEU A 169 5.70 8.04 -8.27
CA LEU A 169 5.26 7.34 -7.06
C LEU A 169 3.79 7.65 -6.72
N ILE A 170 3.34 8.89 -6.90
CA ILE A 170 1.90 9.24 -6.80
C ILE A 170 1.07 8.44 -7.81
N LEU A 171 1.52 8.30 -9.06
CA LEU A 171 0.84 7.46 -10.03
C LEU A 171 0.80 5.99 -9.60
N THR A 172 1.88 5.46 -9.01
CA THR A 172 1.87 4.07 -8.52
C THR A 172 0.87 3.86 -7.38
N LEU A 173 0.65 4.86 -6.52
CA LEU A 173 -0.31 4.83 -5.41
C LEU A 173 -1.78 4.76 -5.86
N ILE A 174 -2.07 4.89 -7.16
CA ILE A 174 -3.42 4.60 -7.67
C ILE A 174 -3.89 3.18 -7.32
N CYS A 175 -2.95 2.25 -7.06
CA CYS A 175 -3.26 0.90 -6.59
C CYS A 175 -4.01 0.85 -5.26
N GLU A 176 -3.97 1.92 -4.46
CA GLU A 176 -4.72 2.02 -3.21
C GLU A 176 -6.24 2.05 -3.43
N LEU A 177 -6.72 2.44 -4.62
CA LEU A 177 -8.14 2.33 -4.96
C LEU A 177 -8.63 0.88 -4.89
N HIS A 178 -7.80 -0.06 -5.33
CA HIS A 178 -8.09 -1.48 -5.20
C HIS A 178 -7.98 -1.94 -3.74
N SER A 179 -6.99 -1.43 -3.00
CA SER A 179 -6.75 -1.77 -1.59
C SER A 179 -7.99 -1.46 -0.73
N ILE A 180 -8.76 -0.39 -1.02
CA ILE A 180 -10.05 -0.10 -0.35
C ILE A 180 -10.98 -1.33 -0.42
N PHE A 181 -11.26 -1.83 -1.61
CA PHE A 181 -12.17 -2.97 -1.81
C PHE A 181 -11.61 -4.27 -1.22
N LEU A 182 -10.29 -4.42 -1.21
CA LEU A 182 -9.62 -5.55 -0.58
C LEU A 182 -9.80 -5.53 0.94
N HIS A 183 -9.56 -4.39 1.58
CA HIS A 183 -9.69 -4.24 3.03
C HIS A 183 -11.14 -4.30 3.49
N VAL A 184 -12.08 -3.67 2.77
CA VAL A 184 -13.53 -3.80 3.05
C VAL A 184 -13.95 -5.27 3.02
N ARG A 185 -13.54 -6.01 1.99
CA ARG A 185 -13.82 -7.45 1.90
C ARG A 185 -13.21 -8.22 3.07
N LYS A 186 -11.96 -7.94 3.42
CA LYS A 186 -11.26 -8.61 4.53
C LYS A 186 -11.98 -8.35 5.86
N LEU A 187 -12.32 -7.11 6.18
CA LEU A 187 -13.05 -6.73 7.39
C LEU A 187 -14.43 -7.39 7.47
N ARG A 188 -15.20 -7.35 6.38
CA ARG A 188 -16.51 -8.03 6.30
C ARG A 188 -16.39 -9.52 6.65
N ARG A 189 -15.36 -10.19 6.12
CA ARG A 189 -15.11 -11.60 6.39
C ARG A 189 -14.69 -11.88 7.82
N MET A 190 -13.93 -10.97 8.43
CA MET A 190 -13.52 -11.04 9.84
C MET A 190 -14.71 -10.82 10.77
N ALA A 191 -15.66 -9.97 10.38
CA ALA A 191 -16.94 -9.77 11.07
C ALA A 191 -17.93 -10.95 10.91
N GLY A 192 -17.53 -12.05 10.26
CA GLY A 192 -18.37 -13.25 10.09
C GLY A 192 -19.44 -13.16 9.00
N ILE A 193 -19.55 -12.04 8.28
CA ILE A 193 -20.57 -11.83 7.24
C ILE A 193 -20.13 -12.53 5.96
N ARG A 194 -20.64 -13.74 5.69
CA ARG A 194 -20.20 -14.61 4.59
C ARG A 194 -21.24 -14.93 3.53
N ASN A 195 -22.40 -14.27 3.53
CA ASN A 195 -23.51 -14.61 2.62
C ASN A 195 -23.17 -14.32 1.15
N ALA A 196 -22.66 -15.34 0.44
CA ALA A 196 -22.24 -15.25 -0.96
C ALA A 196 -23.38 -14.96 -1.94
N ARG A 197 -24.64 -15.20 -1.55
CA ARG A 197 -25.81 -14.90 -2.38
C ARG A 197 -26.24 -13.43 -2.30
N SER A 198 -25.72 -12.68 -1.33
CA SER A 198 -26.03 -11.25 -1.19
C SER A 198 -25.54 -10.45 -2.40
N VAL A 199 -26.38 -9.53 -2.87
CA VAL A 199 -26.03 -8.54 -3.91
C VAL A 199 -24.77 -7.77 -3.51
N ILE A 200 -24.59 -7.52 -2.21
CA ILE A 200 -23.42 -6.81 -1.67
C ILE A 200 -22.13 -7.57 -1.96
N VAL A 201 -22.10 -8.90 -1.78
CA VAL A 201 -20.90 -9.71 -2.02
C VAL A 201 -20.58 -9.80 -3.52
N LYS A 202 -21.60 -9.86 -4.38
CA LYS A 202 -21.42 -9.83 -5.84
C LYS A 202 -20.85 -8.49 -6.31
N LEU A 203 -21.41 -7.38 -5.82
CA LEU A 203 -20.93 -6.03 -6.12
C LEU A 203 -19.50 -5.82 -5.61
N GLU A 204 -19.21 -6.26 -4.39
CA GLU A 204 -17.86 -6.20 -3.82
C GLU A 204 -16.84 -6.94 -4.71
N TRP A 205 -17.15 -8.16 -5.14
CA TRP A 205 -16.27 -8.92 -6.04
C TRP A 205 -16.11 -8.25 -7.40
N PHE A 206 -17.20 -7.72 -7.97
CA PHE A 206 -17.14 -6.97 -9.21
C PHE A 206 -16.20 -5.75 -9.10
N LEU A 207 -16.39 -4.92 -8.07
CA LEU A 207 -15.55 -3.75 -7.82
C LEU A 207 -14.10 -4.15 -7.54
N ASN A 208 -13.87 -5.22 -6.78
CA ASN A 208 -12.55 -5.75 -6.48
C ASN A 208 -11.82 -6.17 -7.78
N TRP A 209 -12.49 -6.88 -8.69
CA TRP A 209 -11.92 -7.27 -9.98
C TRP A 209 -11.65 -6.08 -10.91
N VAL A 210 -12.63 -5.19 -11.07
CA VAL A 210 -12.50 -4.01 -11.94
C VAL A 210 -11.32 -3.15 -11.45
N THR A 211 -11.26 -2.85 -10.16
CA THR A 211 -10.17 -2.05 -9.60
C THR A 211 -8.83 -2.76 -9.64
N PHE A 212 -8.78 -4.09 -9.51
CA PHE A 212 -7.53 -4.85 -9.67
C PHE A 212 -6.93 -4.65 -11.06
N PHE A 213 -7.74 -4.86 -12.10
CA PHE A 213 -7.25 -4.75 -13.48
C PHE A 213 -6.93 -3.30 -13.86
N VAL A 214 -7.74 -2.34 -13.45
CA VAL A 214 -7.54 -0.93 -13.80
C VAL A 214 -6.40 -0.31 -12.97
N ALA A 215 -6.53 -0.33 -11.64
CA ALA A 215 -5.66 0.44 -10.75
C ALA A 215 -4.31 -0.23 -10.45
N ARG A 216 -4.21 -1.56 -10.60
CA ARG A 216 -2.94 -2.29 -10.44
C ARG A 216 -2.38 -2.70 -11.78
N CYS A 217 -3.04 -3.58 -12.52
CA CYS A 217 -2.46 -4.15 -13.74
C CYS A 217 -2.22 -3.09 -14.83
N ALA A 218 -3.26 -2.44 -15.33
CA ALA A 218 -3.14 -1.49 -16.42
C ALA A 218 -2.24 -0.30 -16.04
N SER A 219 -2.51 0.35 -14.91
CA SER A 219 -1.71 1.49 -14.45
C SER A 219 -0.23 1.16 -14.24
N HIS A 220 0.11 0.07 -13.56
CA HIS A 220 1.52 -0.27 -13.29
C HIS A 220 2.26 -0.72 -14.56
N VAL A 221 1.57 -1.39 -15.50
CA VAL A 221 2.14 -1.69 -16.82
C VAL A 221 2.40 -0.39 -17.60
N LEU A 222 1.45 0.54 -17.63
CA LEU A 222 1.62 1.83 -18.31
C LEU A 222 2.79 2.63 -17.72
N ILE A 223 2.91 2.69 -16.39
CA ILE A 223 4.03 3.35 -15.70
C ILE A 223 5.35 2.68 -16.09
N THR A 224 5.39 1.34 -16.10
CA THR A 224 6.59 0.57 -16.47
C THR A 224 7.01 0.82 -17.91
N VAL A 225 6.05 0.77 -18.85
CA VAL A 225 6.29 1.08 -20.27
C VAL A 225 6.80 2.51 -20.42
N LYS A 226 6.24 3.46 -19.67
CA LYS A 226 6.66 4.86 -19.71
C LYS A 226 8.09 5.04 -19.18
N LEU A 227 8.44 4.42 -18.06
CA LEU A 227 9.81 4.41 -17.52
C LEU A 227 10.81 3.84 -18.51
N ILE A 228 10.48 2.71 -19.17
CA ILE A 228 11.36 2.09 -20.17
C ILE A 228 11.54 3.01 -21.39
N ARG A 229 10.45 3.61 -21.88
CA ARG A 229 10.52 4.54 -23.03
C ARG A 229 11.37 5.77 -22.73
N ASP A 230 11.25 6.29 -21.52
CA ASP A 230 12.00 7.46 -21.07
C ASP A 230 13.36 7.13 -20.46
N ALA A 231 13.78 5.85 -20.43
CA ALA A 231 15.02 5.44 -19.79
C ALA A 231 16.25 6.22 -20.27
N HIS A 232 16.29 6.58 -21.55
CA HIS A 232 17.37 7.37 -22.16
C HIS A 232 17.41 8.85 -21.71
N LYS A 233 16.33 9.35 -21.10
CA LYS A 233 16.22 10.74 -20.62
C LYS A 233 16.64 10.87 -19.15
N PHE A 234 16.70 9.75 -18.41
CA PHE A 234 17.21 9.77 -17.05
C PHE A 234 18.70 10.12 -17.05
N GLU A 235 19.07 10.99 -16.11
CA GLU A 235 20.48 11.28 -15.86
C GLU A 235 21.22 10.02 -15.38
N LYS A 236 22.55 10.04 -15.50
CA LYS A 236 23.39 8.95 -14.98
C LYS A 236 23.30 8.94 -13.45
N GLY A 237 22.54 8.00 -12.90
CA GLY A 237 22.32 7.91 -11.46
C GLY A 237 21.58 6.66 -11.01
N VAL A 238 21.20 6.66 -9.74
CA VAL A 238 20.51 5.53 -9.09
C VAL A 238 18.99 5.54 -9.30
N GLU A 239 18.44 6.62 -9.86
CA GLU A 239 16.99 6.83 -10.00
C GLU A 239 16.33 5.84 -10.96
N LEU A 240 16.86 5.68 -12.17
CA LEU A 240 16.33 4.73 -13.15
C LEU A 240 16.45 3.27 -12.66
N PRO A 241 17.62 2.78 -12.19
CA PRO A 241 17.72 1.44 -11.63
C PRO A 241 16.74 1.19 -10.49
N LEU A 242 16.58 2.17 -9.58
CA LEU A 242 15.66 2.01 -8.46
C LEU A 242 14.20 2.03 -8.92
N ALA A 243 13.81 2.93 -9.83
CA ALA A 243 12.45 3.00 -10.35
C ALA A 243 12.08 1.68 -11.07
N LEU A 244 12.97 1.13 -11.89
CA LEU A 244 12.76 -0.15 -12.55
C LEU A 244 12.69 -1.31 -11.54
N PHE A 245 13.56 -1.34 -10.54
CA PHE A 245 13.54 -2.35 -9.49
C PHE A 245 12.25 -2.28 -8.65
N GLY A 246 11.84 -1.09 -8.24
CA GLY A 246 10.59 -0.84 -7.51
C GLY A 246 9.39 -1.30 -8.31
N MET A 247 9.30 -0.94 -9.60
CA MET A 247 8.22 -1.39 -10.47
C MET A 247 8.23 -2.90 -10.71
N ALA A 248 9.40 -3.51 -10.87
CA ALA A 248 9.51 -4.96 -11.00
C ALA A 248 9.01 -5.69 -9.73
N GLY A 249 9.44 -5.22 -8.55
CA GLY A 249 8.98 -5.74 -7.26
C GLY A 249 7.47 -5.58 -7.07
N MET A 250 6.93 -4.41 -7.37
CA MET A 250 5.50 -4.13 -7.27
C MET A 250 4.66 -4.99 -8.22
N ASN A 251 5.08 -5.16 -9.47
CA ASN A 251 4.39 -6.03 -10.42
C ASN A 251 4.43 -7.50 -9.99
N PHE A 252 5.56 -7.98 -9.46
CA PHE A 252 5.67 -9.33 -8.93
C PHE A 252 4.71 -9.56 -7.76
N LEU A 253 4.63 -8.61 -6.82
CA LEU A 253 3.69 -8.65 -5.70
C LEU A 253 2.22 -8.62 -6.18
N ASN A 254 1.91 -7.83 -7.20
CA ASN A 254 0.57 -7.79 -7.81
C ASN A 254 0.17 -9.13 -8.45
N ILE A 255 1.10 -9.85 -9.08
CA ILE A 255 0.84 -11.19 -9.61
C ILE A 255 0.47 -12.15 -8.46
N GLY A 256 1.27 -12.14 -7.38
CA GLY A 256 0.97 -12.94 -6.19
C GLY A 256 -0.41 -12.63 -5.61
N LEU A 257 -0.74 -11.34 -5.49
CA LEU A 257 -2.05 -10.89 -5.03
C LEU A 257 -3.19 -11.38 -5.96
N GLY A 258 -3.00 -11.30 -7.27
CA GLY A 258 -3.97 -11.77 -8.25
C GLY A 258 -4.25 -13.28 -8.11
N ILE A 259 -3.22 -14.09 -7.88
CA ILE A 259 -3.35 -15.52 -7.61
C ILE A 259 -4.17 -15.76 -6.34
N ASP A 260 -3.91 -15.00 -5.28
CA ASP A 260 -4.64 -15.14 -4.02
C ASP A 260 -6.10 -14.68 -4.12
N LEU A 261 -6.38 -13.62 -4.90
CA LEU A 261 -7.74 -13.20 -5.24
C LEU A 261 -8.48 -14.29 -6.02
N LEU A 262 -7.86 -14.90 -7.04
CA LEU A 262 -8.44 -16.01 -7.81
C LEU A 262 -8.77 -17.20 -6.90
N LYS A 263 -7.85 -17.61 -6.02
CA LYS A 263 -8.08 -18.69 -5.06
C LYS A 263 -9.25 -18.35 -4.13
N ALA A 264 -9.30 -17.12 -3.64
CA ALA A 264 -10.33 -16.70 -2.71
C ALA A 264 -11.71 -16.55 -3.38
N PHE A 265 -11.75 -16.11 -4.64
CA PHE A 265 -12.97 -16.08 -5.46
C PHE A 265 -13.50 -17.49 -5.68
N LYS A 266 -12.64 -18.42 -6.12
CA LYS A 266 -13.02 -19.84 -6.28
C LYS A 266 -13.55 -20.45 -4.98
N ARG A 267 -12.96 -20.12 -3.83
CA ARG A 267 -13.41 -20.62 -2.52
C ARG A 267 -14.78 -20.08 -2.10
N GLU A 268 -15.09 -18.83 -2.44
CA GLU A 268 -16.39 -18.21 -2.09
C GLU A 268 -17.49 -18.56 -3.08
N TRP A 269 -17.14 -18.88 -4.33
CA TRP A 269 -18.08 -19.24 -5.38
C TRP A 269 -18.34 -20.75 -5.48
N LYS A 270 -17.43 -21.61 -5.02
CA LYS A 270 -17.74 -23.03 -4.85
C LYS A 270 -18.95 -23.13 -3.90
N PRO A 271 -20.05 -23.78 -4.31
CA PRO A 271 -21.23 -23.87 -3.46
C PRO A 271 -20.86 -24.49 -2.11
N GLN A 272 -21.56 -24.08 -1.05
CA GLN A 272 -21.70 -24.87 0.18
C GLN A 272 -22.42 -26.20 -0.10
N GLN A 273 -21.99 -26.97 -1.10
CA GLN A 273 -22.54 -28.27 -1.47
C GLN A 273 -22.30 -29.35 -0.41
N ALA A 274 -21.44 -29.08 0.59
CA ALA A 274 -21.21 -29.98 1.72
C ALA A 274 -22.22 -29.81 2.87
N ASN A 275 -22.93 -28.68 3.00
CA ASN A 275 -23.82 -28.43 4.14
C ASN A 275 -25.29 -28.81 3.90
N TYR A 276 -25.65 -29.32 2.71
CA TYR A 276 -27.00 -29.82 2.45
C TYR A 276 -27.15 -31.33 2.73
N HIS A 277 -26.05 -32.07 2.85
CA HIS A 277 -26.07 -33.51 3.11
C HIS A 277 -26.06 -33.89 4.61
N GLN A 278 -25.91 -32.93 5.54
CA GLN A 278 -25.93 -33.21 6.98
C GLN A 278 -27.27 -32.89 7.67
N HIS A 279 -28.29 -32.45 6.92
CA HIS A 279 -29.62 -32.16 7.48
C HIS A 279 -30.72 -33.15 7.03
N HIS A 280 -30.35 -34.22 6.31
CA HIS A 280 -31.27 -35.24 5.81
C HIS A 280 -30.80 -36.68 6.08
N GLU A 281 -30.05 -36.90 7.16
CA GLU A 281 -29.86 -38.23 7.75
C GLU A 281 -30.25 -38.20 9.24
#